data_AF-A0AAV5N4Z6-F1
#
_entry.id   AF-A0AAV5N4Z6-F1
#
_cell.length_a   1.000
_cell.length_b   1.000
_cell.length_c   1.000
_cell.angle_alpha   90.00
_cell.angle_beta   90.00
_cell.angle_gamma   90.00
#
_symmetry.space_group_name_H-M   'P 1'
#
loop_
_entity.id
_entity.type
_entity.pdbx_description
1 polymer ?
#
loop_
_entity_poly.entity_id
_entity_poly.type
_entity_poly.pdbx_seq_one_letter_code
_entity_poly.pdbx_strand_id
1 'polypeptide(L)'
;MLQKAEVAQLVSFPDQDVLNMIFSGNVLFLDKKYNTQFSLNYELKEKGSFVVPINEHTVFIHYIGPTKPWHNWAVYESAEPFFIAKSYSPWNEYPLLKPTNSNLYRYCAKHQFNQKYIFPGLLSYVMYFITKLFY
;
A
#
# COMPACT_ATOMS: atom_id res chain seq x y z
N MET A 1 1.51 4.10 -24.08
CA MET A 1 0.83 4.70 -22.90
C MET A 1 0.79 6.20 -23.12
N LEU A 2 -0.38 6.83 -22.98
CA LEU A 2 -0.71 8.23 -23.32
C LEU A 2 0.50 9.19 -23.30
N GLN A 3 1.10 9.43 -24.47
CA GLN A 3 2.34 10.21 -24.61
C GLN A 3 2.12 11.72 -24.70
N LYS A 4 0.86 12.18 -24.77
CA LYS A 4 0.55 13.62 -24.78
C LYS A 4 0.40 14.13 -23.35
N ALA A 5 1.31 15.02 -22.95
CA ALA A 5 1.37 15.62 -21.62
C ALA A 5 0.02 16.24 -21.18
N GLU A 6 -0.76 16.77 -22.12
CA GLU A 6 -2.09 17.35 -21.84
C GLU A 6 -3.10 16.31 -21.32
N VAL A 7 -3.09 15.08 -21.85
CA VAL A 7 -4.03 14.04 -21.41
C VAL A 7 -3.58 13.41 -20.09
N ALA A 8 -2.27 13.30 -19.86
CA ALA A 8 -1.72 12.82 -18.60
C ALA A 8 -2.02 13.76 -17.41
N GLN A 9 -2.26 15.05 -17.65
CA GLN A 9 -2.65 16.02 -16.62
C GLN A 9 -4.14 15.99 -16.28
N LEU A 10 -4.99 15.43 -17.16
CA LEU A 10 -6.44 15.36 -16.99
C LEU A 10 -6.90 14.11 -16.22
N VAL A 11 -6.04 13.09 -16.12
CA VAL A 11 -6.39 11.77 -15.60
C VAL A 11 -5.51 11.45 -14.39
N SER A 12 -6.12 11.34 -13.21
CA SER A 12 -5.41 11.08 -11.96
C SER A 12 -5.11 9.59 -11.76
N PHE A 13 -5.97 8.73 -12.27
CA PHE A 13 -5.85 7.27 -12.21
C PHE A 13 -6.04 6.70 -13.63
N PRO A 14 -4.95 6.50 -14.39
CA PRO A 14 -5.02 6.35 -15.85
C PRO A 14 -6.01 5.30 -16.37
N ASP A 15 -6.02 4.12 -15.77
CA ASP A 15 -6.91 3.01 -16.11
C ASP A 15 -8.30 3.16 -15.46
N GLN A 16 -8.34 3.47 -14.16
CA GLN A 16 -9.60 3.59 -13.42
C GLN A 16 -10.49 4.73 -13.94
N ASP A 17 -9.93 5.89 -14.26
CA ASP A 17 -10.67 7.03 -14.79
C ASP A 17 -11.20 6.76 -16.21
N VAL A 18 -10.41 6.08 -17.05
CA VAL A 18 -10.85 5.67 -18.39
C VAL A 18 -12.02 4.69 -18.30
N LEU A 19 -11.95 3.71 -17.40
CA LEU A 19 -13.05 2.78 -17.16
C LEU A 19 -14.30 3.52 -16.65
N ASN A 20 -14.14 4.45 -15.71
CA ASN A 20 -15.24 5.27 -15.19
C ASN A 20 -15.92 6.11 -16.29
N MET A 21 -15.14 6.67 -17.22
CA MET A 21 -15.69 7.42 -18.35
C MET A 21 -16.45 6.52 -19.34
N ILE A 22 -15.88 5.37 -19.71
CA ILE A 22 -16.49 4.44 -20.68
C ILE A 22 -17.79 3.85 -20.14
N PHE A 23 -17.84 3.50 -18.85
CA PHE A 23 -18.99 2.86 -18.22
C PHE A 23 -19.93 3.84 -17.50
N SER A 24 -19.78 5.15 -17.72
CA SER A 24 -20.65 6.15 -17.08
C SER A 24 -22.14 5.86 -17.34
N GLY A 25 -22.94 5.77 -16.28
CA GLY A 25 -24.36 5.40 -16.34
C GLY A 25 -24.64 3.91 -16.55
N ASN A 26 -23.62 3.08 -16.77
CA ASN A 26 -23.72 1.63 -16.94
C ASN A 26 -22.80 0.90 -15.95
N VAL A 27 -23.10 1.06 -14.66
CA VAL A 27 -22.32 0.50 -13.54
C VAL A 27 -23.23 -0.28 -12.61
N LEU A 28 -22.84 -1.52 -12.30
CA LEU A 28 -23.41 -2.27 -11.18
C LEU A 28 -22.58 -1.99 -9.92
N PHE A 29 -23.18 -1.32 -8.93
CA PHE A 29 -22.51 -1.05 -7.67
C PHE A 29 -22.56 -2.29 -6.76
N LEU A 30 -21.38 -2.80 -6.40
CA LEU A 30 -21.22 -3.90 -5.46
C LEU A 30 -21.12 -3.38 -4.02
N ASP A 31 -21.50 -4.23 -3.06
CA ASP A 31 -21.26 -3.96 -1.64
C ASP A 31 -19.76 -3.76 -1.37
N LYS A 32 -19.44 -2.79 -0.51
CA LYS A 32 -18.07 -2.45 -0.13
C LYS A 32 -17.28 -3.63 0.40
N LYS A 33 -17.93 -4.64 1.00
CA LYS A 33 -17.24 -5.85 1.50
C LYS A 33 -16.49 -6.63 0.42
N TYR A 34 -16.87 -6.46 -0.85
CA TYR A 34 -16.19 -7.06 -2.01
C TYR A 34 -15.02 -6.20 -2.53
N ASN A 35 -14.77 -5.03 -1.94
CA ASN A 35 -13.63 -4.16 -2.22
C ASN A 35 -13.32 -3.29 -0.98
N THR A 36 -12.99 -3.93 0.15
CA THR A 36 -12.59 -3.22 1.36
C THR A 36 -11.19 -2.65 1.16
N GLN A 37 -11.13 -1.40 0.69
CA GLN A 37 -9.87 -0.71 0.46
C GLN A 37 -9.21 -0.29 1.77
N PHE A 38 -7.94 -0.62 1.92
CA PHE A 38 -7.16 -0.25 3.09
C PHE A 38 -5.72 0.10 2.72
N SER A 39 -5.20 1.20 3.26
CA SER A 39 -3.79 1.56 3.10
C SER A 39 -3.05 1.28 4.40
N LEU A 40 -1.98 0.48 4.35
CA LEU A 40 -1.14 0.23 5.51
C LEU A 40 -0.47 1.52 6.04
N ASN A 41 -0.36 2.55 5.21
CA ASN A 41 0.12 3.87 5.65
C ASN A 41 -0.84 4.55 6.64
N TYR A 42 -2.09 4.10 6.76
CA TYR A 42 -3.00 4.62 7.78
C TYR A 42 -2.50 4.30 9.19
N GLU A 43 -1.75 3.22 9.37
CA GLU A 43 -1.07 2.88 10.63
C GLU A 43 -0.09 3.96 11.11
N LEU A 44 0.35 4.87 10.22
CA LEU A 44 1.22 6.00 10.56
C LEU A 44 0.44 7.21 11.10
N LYS A 45 -0.89 7.21 11.00
CA LYS A 45 -1.73 8.26 11.57
C LYS A 45 -1.80 8.11 13.09
N GLU A 46 -2.26 9.16 13.76
CA GLU A 46 -2.45 9.14 15.21
C GLU A 46 -3.41 8.01 15.62
N LYS A 47 -3.08 7.31 16.71
CA LYS A 47 -3.92 6.21 17.22
C LYS A 47 -5.32 6.73 17.53
N GLY A 48 -6.34 6.02 17.05
CA GLY A 48 -7.75 6.42 17.23
C GLY A 48 -8.26 7.44 16.19
N SER A 49 -7.41 7.99 15.33
CA SER A 49 -7.84 8.92 14.27
C SER A 49 -8.58 8.24 13.11
N PHE A 50 -8.57 6.91 13.04
CA PHE A 50 -9.31 6.13 12.07
C PHE A 50 -9.67 4.74 12.63
N VAL A 51 -10.71 4.15 12.06
CA VAL A 51 -11.13 2.78 12.32
C VAL A 51 -10.67 1.91 11.16
N VAL A 52 -9.99 0.80 11.45
CA VAL A 52 -9.61 -0.20 10.44
C VAL A 52 -10.90 -0.82 9.89
N PRO A 53 -11.17 -0.73 8.57
CA PRO A 53 -12.44 -1.19 7.98
C PRO A 53 -12.49 -2.70 7.74
N ILE A 54 -11.40 -3.42 8.01
CA ILE A 54 -11.27 -4.87 7.84
C ILE A 54 -11.89 -5.55 9.06
N ASN A 55 -12.88 -6.41 8.82
CA ASN A 55 -13.65 -7.12 9.85
C ASN A 55 -14.17 -8.47 9.33
N GLU A 56 -14.93 -9.19 10.14
CA GLU A 56 -15.52 -10.51 9.85
C GLU A 56 -16.49 -10.52 8.66
N HIS A 57 -17.02 -9.37 8.27
CA HIS A 57 -17.89 -9.24 7.10
C HIS A 57 -17.13 -8.93 5.81
N THR A 58 -15.83 -8.64 5.90
CA THR A 58 -14.99 -8.35 4.74
C THR A 58 -14.76 -9.62 3.91
N VAL A 59 -15.10 -9.54 2.63
CA VAL A 59 -14.92 -10.65 1.68
C VAL A 59 -13.62 -10.49 0.90
N PHE A 60 -13.29 -9.26 0.49
CA PHE A 60 -12.09 -8.98 -0.30
C PHE A 60 -11.38 -7.72 0.19
N ILE A 61 -10.14 -7.87 0.63
CA ILE A 61 -9.28 -6.78 1.09
C ILE A 61 -8.45 -6.28 -0.08
N HIS A 62 -8.54 -4.99 -0.36
CA HIS A 62 -7.71 -4.33 -1.36
C HIS A 62 -6.69 -3.44 -0.66
N TYR A 63 -5.46 -3.95 -0.49
CA TYR A 63 -4.35 -3.17 0.06
C TYR A 63 -3.88 -2.09 -0.92
N ILE A 64 -4.42 -0.88 -0.80
CA ILE A 64 -4.11 0.29 -1.64
C ILE A 64 -2.89 1.07 -1.13
N GLY A 65 -2.32 1.92 -1.98
CA GLY A 65 -1.18 2.76 -1.64
C GLY A 65 0.18 2.04 -1.75
N PRO A 66 1.27 2.71 -1.36
CA PRO A 66 2.64 2.29 -1.67
C PRO A 66 3.19 1.20 -0.74
N THR A 67 2.74 1.16 0.53
CA THR A 67 3.11 0.09 1.46
C THR A 67 2.15 -1.08 1.29
N LYS A 68 2.69 -2.27 1.00
CA LYS A 68 1.97 -3.52 0.78
C LYS A 68 2.33 -4.53 1.88
N PRO A 69 1.46 -5.50 2.19
CA PRO A 69 1.70 -6.43 3.29
C PRO A 69 2.87 -7.39 3.02
N TRP A 70 3.28 -7.55 1.75
CA TRP A 70 4.50 -8.29 1.39
C TRP A 70 5.80 -7.49 1.56
N HIS A 71 5.76 -6.25 2.06
CA HIS A 71 6.97 -5.50 2.43
C HIS A 71 7.40 -5.81 3.86
N ASN A 72 8.70 -5.98 4.09
CA ASN A 72 9.21 -6.43 5.39
C ASN A 72 9.05 -5.41 6.54
N TRP A 73 8.70 -4.16 6.23
CA TRP A 73 8.42 -3.11 7.23
C TRP A 73 6.93 -2.98 7.55
N ALA A 74 6.05 -3.76 6.91
CA ALA A 74 4.61 -3.61 6.94
C ALA A 74 3.91 -4.65 7.84
N VAL A 75 4.47 -4.90 9.02
CA VAL A 75 3.96 -5.90 9.97
C VAL A 75 2.99 -5.24 10.95
N TYR A 76 1.69 -5.46 10.74
CA TYR A 76 0.58 -4.90 11.50
C TYR A 76 -0.57 -5.91 11.61
N GLU A 77 -1.45 -5.78 12.60
CA GLU A 77 -2.69 -6.58 12.71
C GLU A 77 -3.56 -6.45 11.46
N SER A 78 -3.63 -5.25 10.87
CA SER A 78 -4.34 -5.00 9.62
C SER A 78 -3.75 -5.72 8.40
N ALA A 79 -2.54 -6.28 8.50
CA ALA A 79 -1.90 -7.13 7.49
C ALA A 79 -2.00 -8.63 7.80
N GLU A 80 -2.55 -9.04 8.94
CA GLU A 80 -2.64 -10.44 9.37
C GLU A 80 -3.35 -11.35 8.33
N PRO A 81 -4.46 -10.94 7.68
CA PRO A 81 -5.09 -11.76 6.64
C PRO A 81 -4.14 -12.14 5.49
N PHE A 82 -3.22 -11.24 5.12
CA PHE A 82 -2.20 -11.55 4.13
C PHE A 82 -1.20 -12.58 4.65
N PHE A 83 -0.74 -12.47 5.90
CA PHE A 83 0.22 -13.43 6.47
C PHE A 83 -0.38 -14.82 6.63
N ILE A 84 -1.66 -14.91 7.02
CA ILE A 84 -2.42 -16.16 7.01
C ILE A 84 -2.46 -16.73 5.59
N ALA A 85 -2.88 -15.95 4.59
CA ALA A 85 -2.93 -16.43 3.21
C ALA A 85 -1.54 -16.87 2.70
N LYS A 86 -0.48 -16.13 3.05
CA LYS A 86 0.90 -16.45 2.68
C LYS A 86 1.36 -17.78 3.30
N SER A 87 1.04 -18.06 4.56
CA SER A 87 1.49 -19.28 5.25
C SER A 87 0.91 -20.56 4.64
N TYR A 88 -0.29 -20.47 4.05
CA TYR A 88 -0.93 -21.57 3.30
C TYR A 88 -0.62 -21.57 1.80
N SER A 89 0.17 -20.61 1.32
CA SER A 89 0.51 -20.50 -0.10
C SER A 89 1.84 -21.21 -0.44
N PRO A 90 2.10 -21.50 -1.72
CA PRO A 90 3.42 -21.94 -2.19
C PRO A 90 4.57 -20.96 -1.91
N TRP A 91 4.26 -19.72 -1.53
CA TRP A 91 5.23 -18.68 -1.19
C TRP A 91 5.44 -18.52 0.31
N ASN A 92 5.03 -19.48 1.15
CA ASN A 92 5.17 -19.41 2.61
C ASN A 92 6.62 -19.14 3.07
N GLU A 93 7.61 -19.75 2.42
CA GLU A 93 9.04 -19.57 2.72
C GLU A 93 9.69 -18.40 1.99
N TYR A 94 9.00 -17.77 1.03
CA TYR A 94 9.59 -16.63 0.32
C TYR A 94 9.72 -15.42 1.26
N PRO A 95 10.87 -14.76 1.31
CA PRO A 95 11.07 -13.62 2.18
C PRO A 95 10.23 -12.42 1.73
N LEU A 96 9.84 -11.59 2.70
CA LEU A 96 9.19 -10.31 2.42
C LEU A 96 10.16 -9.36 1.68
N LEU A 97 9.60 -8.51 0.83
CA LEU A 97 10.36 -7.59 0.00
C LEU A 97 11.00 -6.47 0.82
N LYS A 98 12.25 -6.16 0.49
CA LYS A 98 13.01 -5.01 1.00
C LYS A 98 12.72 -3.76 0.13
N PRO A 99 12.94 -2.54 0.65
CA PRO A 99 12.76 -1.33 -0.14
C PRO A 99 13.79 -1.31 -1.30
N THR A 100 13.32 -1.00 -2.51
CA THR A 100 14.15 -1.03 -3.73
C THR A 100 14.33 0.34 -4.39
N ASN A 101 13.60 1.36 -3.93
CA ASN A 101 13.69 2.72 -4.46
C ASN A 101 13.50 3.76 -3.34
N SER A 102 13.81 5.02 -3.64
CA SER A 102 13.77 6.12 -2.67
C SER A 102 12.41 6.26 -1.99
N ASN A 103 11.30 6.16 -2.74
CA ASN A 103 9.96 6.22 -2.16
C ASN A 103 9.72 5.09 -1.15
N LEU A 104 10.11 3.86 -1.46
CA LEU A 104 9.98 2.72 -0.55
C LEU A 104 10.89 2.86 0.68
N TYR A 105 12.13 3.35 0.53
CA TYR A 105 13.00 3.63 1.68
C TYR A 105 12.38 4.68 2.62
N ARG A 106 11.76 5.72 2.07
CA ARG A 106 11.05 6.75 2.87
C ARG A 106 9.90 6.15 3.68
N TYR A 107 9.07 5.30 3.07
CA TYR A 107 7.96 4.65 3.80
C TYR A 107 8.49 3.63 4.81
N CYS A 108 9.48 2.83 4.45
CA CYS A 108 10.14 1.89 5.35
C CYS A 108 10.62 2.59 6.63
N ALA A 109 11.34 3.71 6.49
CA ALA A 109 11.80 4.50 7.63
C ALA A 109 10.63 4.97 8.51
N LYS A 110 9.57 5.56 7.93
CA LYS A 110 8.40 6.02 8.68
C LYS A 110 7.73 4.91 9.49
N HIS A 111 7.55 3.74 8.89
CA HIS A 111 6.97 2.57 9.58
C HIS A 111 7.87 2.06 10.69
N GLN A 112 9.18 1.98 10.47
CA GLN A 112 10.14 1.59 11.49
C GLN A 112 10.11 2.54 12.70
N PHE A 113 10.07 3.87 12.48
CA PHE A 113 9.92 4.82 13.59
C PHE A 113 8.58 4.68 14.32
N ASN A 114 7.48 4.49 13.58
CA ASN A 114 6.17 4.26 14.18
C ASN A 114 6.15 3.02 15.09
N GLN A 115 6.83 1.95 14.65
CA GLN A 115 7.03 0.69 15.38
C GLN A 115 8.18 0.74 16.40
N LYS A 116 8.77 1.93 16.66
CA LYS A 116 9.87 2.16 17.63
C LYS A 116 11.23 1.52 17.27
N TYR A 117 11.42 1.07 16.03
CA TYR A 117 12.71 0.63 15.50
C TYR A 117 13.57 1.82 15.08
N ILE A 118 14.19 2.50 16.05
CA ILE A 118 14.93 3.75 15.82
C ILE A 118 16.15 3.56 14.91
N PHE A 119 17.04 2.61 15.22
CA PHE A 119 18.26 2.40 14.41
C PHE A 119 17.95 1.96 12.98
N PRO A 120 17.06 0.97 12.73
CA PRO A 120 16.65 0.63 11.36
C PRO A 120 16.00 1.82 10.64
N GLY A 121 15.16 2.60 11.34
CA GLY A 121 14.52 3.80 10.79
C GLY A 121 15.53 4.84 10.31
N LEU A 122 16.56 5.11 11.10
CA LEU A 122 17.65 6.02 10.72
C LEU A 122 18.40 5.52 9.49
N LEU A 123 18.78 4.24 9.48
CA LEU A 123 19.46 3.62 8.33
C LEU A 123 18.62 3.71 7.06
N SER A 124 17.31 3.43 7.15
CA SER A 124 16.39 3.54 6.02
C SER A 124 16.26 4.98 5.51
N TYR A 125 16.31 6.01 6.38
CA TYR A 125 16.32 7.39 5.92
C TYR A 125 17.63 7.80 5.24
N VAL A 126 18.78 7.33 5.74
CA VAL A 126 20.06 7.52 5.06
C VAL A 126 19.98 6.92 3.64
N MET A 127 19.47 5.70 3.52
CA MET A 127 19.28 5.05 2.22
C MET A 127 18.26 5.78 1.33
N TYR A 128 17.20 6.37 1.89
CA TYR A 128 16.28 7.24 1.14
C TYR A 128 17.02 8.42 0.50
N PHE A 129 17.87 9.12 1.26
CA PHE A 129 18.62 10.26 0.71
C PHE A 129 19.67 9.81 -0.32
N ILE A 130 20.41 8.73 -0.05
CA ILE A 130 21.36 8.15 -1.02
C ILE A 130 20.65 7.80 -2.32
N THR A 131 19.59 7.00 -2.27
CA THR A 131 18.86 6.57 -3.47
C THR A 131 18.18 7.71 -4.22
N LYS A 132 17.91 8.84 -3.56
CA LYS A 132 17.35 10.04 -4.20
C LYS A 132 18.41 10.93 -4.86
N LEU A 133 19.69 10.76 -4.52
CA LEU A 133 20.78 11.48 -5.16
C LEU A 133 21.27 10.79 -6.43
N PHE A 134 21.11 9.48 -6.52
CA PHE A 134 21.60 8.64 -7.62
C PHE A 134 20.50 8.24 -8.64
N TYR A 135 19.28 8.77 -8.49
CA TYR A 135 18.15 8.67 -9.42
C TYR A 135 17.44 10.01 -9.52
#